data_AF-A0A0A6PJ04-F1
#
_entry.id   AF-A0A0A6PJ04-F1
#
_cell.length_a   1.000
_cell.length_b   1.000
_cell.length_c   1.000
_cell.angle_alpha   90.00
_cell.angle_beta   90.00
_cell.angle_gamma   90.00
#
_symmetry.space_group_name_H-M   'P 1'
#
loop_
_entity.id
_entity.type
_entity.pdbx_description
1 polymer ?
#
loop_
_entity_poly.entity_id
_entity_poly.type
_entity_poly.pdbx_seq_one_letter_code
_entity_poly.pdbx_strand_id
1 'polypeptide(L)'
;MPFSEWAAIVRLEDDTGTSQPSPAKVMAIKRFLTNEPKNTIPTSIILSIDQPGYDLRPLNPDDQENHYLGILALTDREKKPGLVIDGQHRLLGMQHFNPQLSVNVVALLNADDTEKAFQFMVINNKASQVSKENLEALALHYEKQQLDKRLKTARLTLTPNIGSKG
;
A
#
# COMPACT_ATOMS: atom_id res chain seq x y z
N MET A 1 -6.56 -1.52 -16.49
CA MET A 1 -6.33 -0.06 -16.61
C MET A 1 -5.51 0.39 -15.40
N PRO A 2 -4.55 1.31 -15.57
CA PRO A 2 -3.76 1.89 -14.48
C PRO A 2 -4.64 2.49 -13.38
N PHE A 3 -4.25 2.29 -12.12
CA PHE A 3 -5.02 2.76 -10.98
C PHE A 3 -5.20 4.29 -10.92
N SER A 4 -4.22 5.06 -11.41
CA SER A 4 -4.29 6.54 -11.47
C SER A 4 -5.43 7.10 -12.31
N GLU A 5 -6.03 6.27 -13.17
CA GLU A 5 -7.13 6.66 -14.05
C GLU A 5 -8.47 6.70 -13.31
N TRP A 6 -8.65 5.91 -12.24
CA TRP A 6 -9.93 5.78 -11.54
C TRP A 6 -9.92 6.27 -10.09
N ALA A 7 -8.76 6.33 -9.44
CA ALA A 7 -8.66 6.91 -8.10
C ALA A 7 -7.95 8.25 -8.16
N ALA A 8 -8.53 9.24 -7.51
CA ALA A 8 -7.86 10.50 -7.30
C ALA A 8 -6.85 10.34 -6.16
N ILE A 9 -5.63 10.80 -6.42
CA ILE A 9 -4.67 11.15 -5.37
C ILE A 9 -4.93 12.64 -5.13
N VAL A 10 -6.04 12.94 -4.44
CA VAL A 10 -6.50 14.33 -4.29
C VAL A 10 -5.48 15.09 -3.46
N ARG A 11 -5.05 16.23 -4.01
CA ARG A 11 -4.65 17.40 -3.23
C ARG A 11 -5.91 17.86 -2.53
N LEU A 12 -6.03 17.66 -1.21
CA LEU A 12 -6.97 18.49 -0.44
C LEU A 12 -6.69 19.91 -0.88
N GLU A 13 -7.75 20.60 -1.33
CA GLU A 13 -7.66 21.90 -1.98
C GLU A 13 -6.71 22.82 -1.22
N ASP A 14 -6.01 23.65 -2.00
CA ASP A 14 -4.98 24.59 -1.59
C ASP A 14 -5.07 24.99 -0.09
N ASP A 15 -3.97 24.75 0.64
CA ASP A 15 -3.60 25.34 1.95
C ASP A 15 -3.53 24.42 3.21
N THR A 16 -3.56 23.08 3.10
CA THR A 16 -3.43 22.19 4.30
C THR A 16 -2.28 21.18 4.32
N GLY A 17 -1.23 21.37 3.51
CA GLY A 17 0.05 20.69 3.74
C GLY A 17 0.10 19.18 3.48
N THR A 18 -0.86 18.59 2.77
CA THR A 18 -0.74 17.20 2.30
C THR A 18 0.44 17.05 1.33
N SER A 19 1.50 16.40 1.80
CA SER A 19 2.77 16.28 1.08
C SER A 19 2.62 15.42 -0.17
N GLN A 20 2.95 16.01 -1.31
CA GLN A 20 3.06 15.31 -2.60
C GLN A 20 3.91 14.02 -2.45
N PRO A 21 3.58 12.95 -3.19
CA PRO A 21 4.40 11.76 -3.19
C PRO A 21 5.82 12.09 -3.66
N SER A 22 6.81 11.99 -2.76
CA SER A 22 8.22 12.09 -3.11
C SER A 22 8.57 11.20 -4.32
N PRO A 23 9.08 11.77 -5.44
CA PRO A 23 9.49 11.00 -6.61
C PRO A 23 10.56 9.96 -6.28
N ALA A 24 11.48 10.29 -5.35
CA ALA A 24 12.51 9.36 -4.90
C ALA A 24 11.91 8.11 -4.22
N LYS A 25 10.88 8.28 -3.37
CA LYS A 25 10.19 7.15 -2.74
C LYS A 25 9.43 6.31 -3.76
N VAL A 26 8.77 6.94 -4.73
CA VAL A 26 8.08 6.25 -5.83
C VAL A 26 9.05 5.39 -6.65
N MET A 27 10.19 5.98 -7.06
CA MET A 27 11.21 5.27 -7.83
C MET A 27 11.91 4.16 -7.04
N ALA A 28 12.05 4.33 -5.71
CA ALA A 28 12.57 3.28 -4.84
C ALA A 28 11.67 2.04 -4.86
N ILE A 29 10.34 2.20 -4.83
CA ILE A 29 9.37 1.09 -4.92
C ILE A 29 9.48 0.39 -6.29
N LYS A 30 9.47 1.16 -7.40
CA LYS A 30 9.65 0.59 -8.74
C LYS A 30 10.91 -0.27 -8.81
N ARG A 31 12.02 0.26 -8.30
CA ARG A 31 13.30 -0.42 -8.32
C ARG A 31 13.30 -1.67 -7.44
N PHE A 32 12.71 -1.60 -6.25
CA PHE A 32 12.56 -2.76 -5.38
C PHE A 32 11.88 -3.91 -6.12
N LEU A 33 10.78 -3.64 -6.85
CA LEU A 33 10.08 -4.64 -7.65
C LEU A 33 10.88 -5.12 -8.87
N THR A 34 11.69 -4.25 -9.46
CA THR A 34 12.52 -4.59 -10.64
C THR A 34 13.72 -5.46 -10.28
N ASN A 35 14.31 -5.27 -9.08
CA ASN A 35 15.57 -5.90 -8.70
C ASN A 35 15.46 -7.43 -8.51
N GLU A 36 14.30 -7.95 -8.13
CA GLU A 36 14.11 -9.37 -7.84
C GLU A 36 12.65 -9.78 -8.16
N PRO A 37 12.42 -10.73 -9.09
CA PRO A 37 11.07 -11.15 -9.48
C PRO A 37 10.19 -11.64 -8.32
N LYS A 38 10.81 -12.16 -7.25
CA LYS A 38 10.09 -12.61 -6.05
C LYS A 38 9.68 -11.48 -5.11
N ASN A 39 9.97 -10.21 -5.40
CA ASN A 39 9.60 -9.10 -4.53
C ASN A 39 8.12 -8.72 -4.70
N THR A 40 7.46 -8.46 -3.58
CA THR A 40 6.05 -8.05 -3.53
C THR A 40 5.86 -6.88 -2.56
N ILE A 41 4.80 -6.10 -2.74
CA ILE A 41 4.36 -5.09 -1.77
C ILE A 41 3.13 -5.66 -1.05
N PRO A 42 3.29 -6.31 0.12
CA PRO A 42 2.19 -7.04 0.76
C PRO A 42 1.16 -6.11 1.41
N THR A 43 1.57 -4.92 1.80
CA THR A 43 0.75 -3.93 2.50
C THR A 43 -0.31 -3.32 1.58
N SER A 44 -1.56 -3.27 2.02
CA SER A 44 -2.67 -2.73 1.24
C SER A 44 -2.57 -1.23 0.97
N ILE A 45 -3.18 -0.80 -0.13
CA ILE A 45 -3.55 0.59 -0.41
C ILE A 45 -4.90 0.85 0.25
N ILE A 46 -5.04 1.95 0.97
CA ILE A 46 -6.31 2.34 1.60
C ILE A 46 -6.94 3.43 0.74
N LEU A 47 -8.21 3.26 0.39
CA LEU A 47 -8.95 4.25 -0.41
C LEU A 47 -10.42 4.33 0.01
N SER A 48 -11.07 5.46 -0.22
CA SER A 48 -12.53 5.55 -0.20
C SER A 48 -13.09 5.34 -1.60
N ILE A 49 -14.34 4.89 -1.70
CA ILE A 49 -15.13 4.82 -2.93
C ILE A 49 -16.44 5.55 -2.64
N ASP A 50 -16.62 6.72 -3.25
CA ASP A 50 -17.62 7.72 -2.86
C ASP A 50 -18.83 7.74 -3.81
N GLN A 51 -19.16 6.62 -4.45
CA GLN A 51 -20.23 6.56 -5.43
C GLN A 51 -21.16 5.37 -5.21
N PRO A 52 -22.47 5.52 -5.50
CA PRO A 52 -23.41 4.39 -5.53
C PRO A 52 -23.15 3.43 -6.70
N GLY A 53 -22.19 3.74 -7.58
CA GLY A 53 -21.83 2.96 -8.76
C GLY A 53 -20.90 1.79 -8.48
N TYR A 54 -21.18 1.01 -7.45
CA TYR A 54 -20.53 -0.29 -7.27
C TYR A 54 -21.57 -1.40 -7.19
N ASP A 55 -21.25 -2.51 -7.83
CA ASP A 55 -22.04 -3.73 -7.80
C ASP A 55 -21.30 -4.77 -6.95
N LEU A 56 -21.96 -5.27 -5.92
CA LEU A 56 -21.46 -6.33 -5.06
C LEU A 56 -22.13 -7.64 -5.48
N ARG A 57 -21.35 -8.50 -6.10
CA ARG A 57 -21.82 -9.82 -6.55
C ARG A 57 -21.26 -10.92 -5.66
N PRO A 58 -22.04 -11.97 -5.36
CA PRO A 58 -21.50 -13.15 -4.69
C PRO A 58 -20.41 -13.78 -5.57
N LEU A 59 -19.37 -14.35 -4.95
CA LEU A 59 -18.31 -15.03 -5.69
C LEU A 59 -18.83 -16.29 -6.41
N ASN A 60 -19.77 -16.99 -5.77
CA ASN A 60 -20.50 -18.10 -6.34
C ASN A 60 -22.00 -17.77 -6.36
N PRO A 61 -22.66 -17.70 -7.53
CA PRO A 61 -24.09 -17.38 -7.64
C PRO A 61 -25.01 -18.32 -6.83
N ASP A 62 -24.57 -19.55 -6.60
CA ASP A 62 -25.34 -20.58 -5.88
C ASP A 62 -25.10 -20.54 -4.36
N ASP A 63 -24.13 -19.76 -3.89
CA ASP A 63 -23.79 -19.62 -2.47
C ASP A 63 -24.59 -18.44 -1.87
N GLN A 64 -25.81 -18.74 -1.40
CA GLN A 64 -26.68 -17.73 -0.79
C GLN A 64 -26.30 -17.36 0.65
N GLU A 65 -25.36 -18.07 1.29
CA GLU A 65 -25.04 -17.89 2.71
C GLU A 65 -23.78 -17.06 2.96
N ASN A 66 -22.87 -16.97 1.99
CA ASN A 66 -21.56 -16.38 2.21
C ASN A 66 -21.49 -14.89 1.85
N HIS A 67 -22.08 -14.05 2.70
CA HIS A 67 -22.10 -12.59 2.51
C HIS A 67 -20.74 -11.89 2.70
N TYR A 68 -19.71 -12.62 3.13
CA TYR A 68 -18.39 -12.06 3.46
C TYR A 68 -17.40 -12.06 2.29
N LEU A 69 -17.74 -12.70 1.16
CA LEU A 69 -16.88 -12.80 -0.01
C LEU A 69 -17.65 -12.50 -1.29
N GLY A 70 -17.15 -11.54 -2.06
CA GLY A 70 -17.80 -11.12 -3.30
C GLY A 70 -16.86 -10.37 -4.23
N ILE A 71 -17.38 -10.11 -5.43
CA ILE A 71 -16.73 -9.28 -6.43
C ILE A 71 -17.37 -7.90 -6.37
N LEU A 72 -16.56 -6.90 -6.02
CA LEU A 72 -16.92 -5.48 -6.12
C LEU A 72 -16.53 -4.98 -7.51
N ALA A 73 -17.51 -4.64 -8.34
CA ALA A 73 -17.29 -4.06 -9.66
C ALA A 73 -17.67 -2.57 -9.66
N LEU A 74 -16.75 -1.70 -10.09
CA LEU A 74 -17.04 -0.29 -10.30
C LEU A 74 -17.77 -0.10 -11.64
N THR A 75 -18.97 0.46 -11.60
CA THR A 75 -19.87 0.59 -12.76
C THR A 75 -19.73 1.94 -13.46
N ASP A 76 -19.38 3.01 -12.73
CA ASP A 76 -19.07 4.32 -13.30
C ASP A 76 -17.53 4.48 -13.43
N ARG A 77 -17.09 4.78 -14.65
CA ARG A 77 -15.67 4.91 -15.03
C ARG A 77 -15.34 6.29 -15.57
N GLU A 78 -16.30 7.19 -15.66
CA GLU A 78 -16.09 8.54 -16.23
C GLU A 78 -15.60 9.53 -15.18
N LYS A 79 -15.94 9.28 -13.91
CA LYS A 79 -15.40 10.01 -12.76
C LYS A 79 -14.31 9.18 -12.10
N LYS A 80 -13.46 9.79 -11.27
CA LYS A 80 -12.55 9.05 -10.37
C LYS A 80 -13.33 8.69 -9.10
N PRO A 81 -14.01 7.52 -9.01
CA PRO A 81 -14.92 7.23 -7.91
C PRO A 81 -14.24 7.07 -6.55
N GLY A 82 -12.91 6.93 -6.51
CA GLY A 82 -12.20 6.71 -5.26
C GLY A 82 -11.12 7.73 -4.93
N LEU A 83 -10.83 7.88 -3.63
CA LEU A 83 -9.77 8.71 -3.08
C LEU A 83 -8.75 7.84 -2.35
N VAL A 84 -7.47 7.96 -2.69
CA VAL A 84 -6.40 7.28 -1.93
C VAL A 84 -6.19 7.97 -0.58
N ILE A 85 -6.36 7.22 0.51
CA ILE A 85 -6.15 7.68 1.89
C ILE A 85 -4.71 7.36 2.35
N ASP A 86 -4.21 6.16 2.03
CA ASP A 86 -2.83 5.76 2.36
C ASP A 86 -2.23 4.89 1.26
N GLY A 87 -0.91 4.96 1.12
CA GLY A 87 -0.14 4.15 0.18
C GLY A 87 0.16 4.83 -1.15
N GLN A 88 0.00 6.16 -1.26
CA GLN A 88 0.25 6.91 -2.49
C GLN A 88 1.62 6.62 -3.16
N HIS A 89 2.73 6.55 -2.40
CA HIS A 89 4.04 6.22 -2.98
C HIS A 89 4.12 4.77 -3.48
N ARG A 90 3.51 3.84 -2.73
CA ARG A 90 3.47 2.41 -3.08
C ARG A 90 2.69 2.22 -4.37
N LEU A 91 1.51 2.82 -4.43
CA LEU A 91 0.63 2.76 -5.58
C LEU A 91 1.29 3.30 -6.85
N LEU A 92 1.82 4.53 -6.80
CA LEU A 92 2.50 5.12 -7.94
C LEU A 92 3.75 4.32 -8.35
N GLY A 93 4.53 3.85 -7.37
CA GLY A 93 5.71 3.04 -7.64
C GLY A 93 5.38 1.72 -8.33
N MET A 94 4.31 1.04 -7.89
CA MET A 94 3.76 -0.16 -8.53
C MET A 94 3.27 0.14 -9.95
N GLN A 95 2.55 1.24 -10.15
CA GLN A 95 2.09 1.65 -11.48
C GLN A 95 3.27 1.93 -12.44
N HIS A 96 4.33 2.58 -11.96
CA HIS A 96 5.54 2.82 -12.76
C HIS A 96 6.35 1.56 -13.06
N PHE A 97 6.16 0.49 -12.28
CA PHE A 97 6.74 -0.83 -12.53
C PHE A 97 5.90 -1.61 -13.55
N ASN A 98 4.62 -1.80 -13.26
CA ASN A 98 3.66 -2.46 -14.13
C ASN A 98 2.24 -1.91 -13.86
N PRO A 99 1.64 -1.16 -14.79
CA PRO A 99 0.30 -0.60 -14.63
C PRO A 99 -0.83 -1.63 -14.50
N GLN A 100 -0.58 -2.90 -14.83
CA GLN A 100 -1.53 -4.01 -14.69
C GLN A 100 -1.25 -4.86 -13.44
N LEU A 101 -0.33 -4.44 -12.57
CA LEU A 101 -0.06 -5.15 -11.32
C LEU A 101 -1.30 -5.10 -10.41
N SER A 102 -1.80 -6.26 -10.00
CA SER A 102 -2.84 -6.35 -8.98
C SER A 102 -2.31 -5.87 -7.64
N VAL A 103 -3.13 -5.10 -6.92
CA VAL A 103 -2.76 -4.50 -5.63
C VAL A 103 -3.74 -4.92 -4.56
N ASN A 104 -3.24 -5.13 -3.34
CA ASN A 104 -4.09 -5.32 -2.18
C ASN A 104 -4.75 -3.98 -1.83
N VAL A 105 -6.06 -3.97 -1.67
CA VAL A 105 -6.84 -2.76 -1.38
C VAL A 105 -7.73 -3.00 -0.18
N VAL A 106 -7.80 -2.02 0.70
CA VAL A 106 -8.90 -1.87 1.67
C VAL A 106 -9.70 -0.65 1.23
N ALA A 107 -10.97 -0.87 0.88
CA ALA A 107 -11.86 0.17 0.42
C ALA A 107 -12.85 0.57 1.52
N LEU A 108 -12.96 1.86 1.80
CA LEU A 108 -14.03 2.43 2.60
C LEU A 108 -15.17 2.83 1.67
N LEU A 109 -16.28 2.10 1.73
CA LEU A 109 -17.43 2.36 0.86
C LEU A 109 -18.28 3.49 1.45
N ASN A 110 -18.56 4.52 0.65
CA ASN A 110 -19.39 5.67 1.01
C ASN A 110 -18.96 6.36 2.32
N ALA A 111 -17.66 6.42 2.60
CA ALA A 111 -17.15 7.19 3.73
C ALA A 111 -17.47 8.68 3.52
N ASP A 112 -17.90 9.36 4.58
CA ASP A 112 -18.01 10.82 4.54
C ASP A 112 -16.62 11.48 4.66
N ASP A 113 -16.56 12.79 4.42
CA ASP A 113 -15.28 13.51 4.44
C ASP A 113 -14.63 13.54 5.83
N THR A 114 -15.44 13.45 6.90
CA THR A 114 -14.95 13.39 8.28
C THR A 114 -14.21 12.08 8.52
N GLU A 115 -14.80 10.96 8.11
CA GLU A 115 -14.20 9.63 8.23
C GLU A 115 -12.94 9.51 7.35
N LYS A 116 -12.96 10.03 6.13
CA LYS A 116 -11.76 10.07 5.27
C LYS A 116 -10.61 10.82 5.93
N ALA A 117 -10.88 12.00 6.49
CA ALA A 117 -9.89 12.80 7.20
C ALA A 117 -9.38 12.11 8.47
N PHE A 118 -10.29 11.53 9.27
CA PHE A 118 -9.95 10.76 10.46
C PHE A 118 -9.01 9.60 10.12
N GLN A 119 -9.34 8.79 9.12
CA GLN A 119 -8.53 7.66 8.69
C GLN A 119 -7.15 8.12 8.19
N PHE A 120 -7.10 9.18 7.38
CA PHE A 120 -5.84 9.78 6.94
C PHE A 120 -4.97 10.18 8.13
N MET A 121 -5.52 10.90 9.11
CA MET A 121 -4.79 11.37 10.28
C MET A 121 -4.34 10.22 11.18
N VAL A 122 -5.21 9.26 11.46
CA VAL A 122 -4.89 8.15 12.37
C VAL A 122 -3.83 7.24 11.77
N ILE A 123 -3.96 6.86 10.50
CA ILE A 123 -2.98 5.98 9.84
C ILE A 123 -1.60 6.63 9.83
N ASN A 124 -1.50 7.90 9.42
CA ASN A 124 -0.23 8.60 9.35
C ASN A 124 0.39 8.86 10.74
N ASN A 125 -0.42 9.12 11.77
CA ASN A 125 0.10 9.39 13.12
C ASN A 125 0.41 8.13 13.93
N LYS A 126 -0.31 7.03 13.72
CA LYS A 126 -0.14 5.78 14.50
C LYS A 126 0.88 4.83 13.90
N ALA A 127 1.27 5.00 12.63
CA ALA A 127 2.30 4.20 11.99
C ALA A 127 3.64 4.36 12.72
N SER A 128 3.95 3.40 13.60
CA SER A 128 5.20 3.36 14.35
C SER A 128 6.24 2.59 13.55
N GLN A 129 7.41 3.20 13.31
CA GLN A 129 8.52 2.52 12.69
C GLN A 129 9.09 1.45 13.64
N VAL A 130 9.35 0.24 13.13
CA VAL A 130 10.08 -0.78 13.90
C VAL A 130 11.47 -0.26 14.23
N SER A 131 11.88 -0.34 15.50
CA SER A 131 13.21 0.11 15.92
C SER A 131 14.30 -0.70 15.23
N LYS A 132 15.48 -0.07 15.04
CA LYS A 132 16.64 -0.75 14.46
C LYS A 132 17.07 -1.95 15.30
N GLU A 133 17.03 -1.83 16.63
CA GLU A 133 17.38 -2.92 17.55
C GLU A 133 16.50 -4.15 17.33
N ASN A 134 15.19 -3.96 17.15
CA ASN A 134 14.27 -5.07 16.90
C ASN A 134 14.54 -5.74 15.55
N LEU A 135 14.89 -4.97 14.52
CA LEU A 135 15.27 -5.51 13.21
C LEU A 135 16.58 -6.30 13.28
N GLU A 136 17.57 -5.79 14.02
CA GLU A 136 18.86 -6.45 14.24
C GLU A 136 18.68 -7.76 15.03
N ALA A 137 17.91 -7.73 16.12
CA ALA A 137 17.59 -8.92 16.91
C ALA A 137 16.88 -9.98 16.07
N LEU A 138 15.88 -9.58 15.29
CA LEU A 138 15.15 -10.48 14.39
C LEU A 138 16.11 -11.17 13.40
N ALA A 139 17.04 -10.42 12.82
CA ALA A 139 17.99 -10.97 11.86
C ALA A 139 19.00 -11.97 12.45
N LEU A 140 19.32 -11.87 13.74
CA LEU A 140 20.19 -12.84 14.43
C LEU A 140 19.57 -14.25 14.48
N HIS A 141 18.24 -14.35 14.42
CA HIS A 141 17.50 -15.61 14.49
C HIS A 141 17.30 -16.32 13.14
N TYR A 142 17.63 -15.67 12.02
CA TYR A 142 17.50 -16.26 10.68
C TYR A 142 18.83 -16.76 10.13
N GLU A 143 18.79 -17.68 9.15
CA GLU A 143 19.97 -18.09 8.39
C GLU A 143 20.62 -16.87 7.70
N LYS A 144 21.65 -16.30 8.34
CA LYS A 144 22.30 -15.04 7.96
C LYS A 144 22.61 -14.95 6.46
N GLN A 145 23.12 -16.02 5.85
CA GLN A 145 23.58 -15.95 4.46
C GLN A 145 22.47 -15.75 3.41
N GLN A 146 21.27 -16.33 3.58
CA GLN A 146 20.20 -16.17 2.60
C GLN A 146 19.46 -14.84 2.80
N LEU A 147 19.20 -14.48 4.06
CA LEU A 147 18.54 -13.23 4.41
C LEU A 147 19.41 -12.01 4.05
N ASP A 148 20.71 -12.03 4.34
CA ASP A 148 21.63 -10.93 4.00
C ASP A 148 21.70 -10.68 2.50
N LYS A 149 21.69 -11.75 1.69
CA LYS A 149 21.65 -11.63 0.22
C LYS A 149 20.37 -10.92 -0.23
N ARG A 150 19.20 -11.32 0.30
CA ARG A 150 17.90 -10.70 -0.01
C ARG A 150 17.80 -9.25 0.48
N LEU A 151 18.28 -8.95 1.67
CA LEU A 151 18.25 -7.58 2.19
C LEU A 151 19.14 -6.65 1.37
N LYS A 152 20.30 -7.13 0.92
CA LYS A 152 21.17 -6.37 0.00
C LYS A 152 20.48 -6.06 -1.34
N THR A 153 19.71 -6.98 -1.93
CA THR A 153 18.95 -6.68 -3.16
C THR A 153 17.84 -5.65 -2.92
N ALA A 154 17.32 -5.58 -1.69
CA ALA A 154 16.40 -4.55 -1.23
C ALA A 154 17.08 -3.26 -0.72
N ARG A 155 18.42 -3.17 -0.79
CA ARG A 155 19.25 -2.05 -0.27
C ARG A 155 19.10 -1.80 1.24
N LEU A 156 18.77 -2.84 1.98
CA LEU A 156 18.83 -2.85 3.44
C LEU A 156 20.14 -3.50 3.86
N THR A 157 20.89 -2.83 4.73
CA THR A 157 22.09 -3.38 5.35
C THR A 157 21.83 -3.52 6.83
N LEU A 158 21.93 -4.74 7.35
CA LEU A 158 21.99 -4.97 8.78
C LEU A 158 23.44 -4.78 9.20
N THR A 159 23.73 -3.72 9.93
CA THR A 159 25.01 -3.59 10.63
C THR A 159 24.91 -4.42 11.90
N PRO A 160 25.73 -5.48 12.07
CA PRO A 160 25.79 -6.15 13.35
C PRO A 160 26.48 -5.21 14.34
N ASN A 161 25.75 -4.76 15.37
CA ASN A 161 26.39 -4.28 16.58
C ASN A 161 27.08 -5.48 17.24
N ILE A 162 28.36 -5.66 16.97
CA ILE A 162 29.21 -6.59 17.71
C ILE A 162 29.46 -5.95 19.08
N GLY A 163 28.46 -6.07 19.95
CA GLY A 163 28.61 -5.85 21.38
C GLY A 163 29.12 -7.13 22.04
N SER A 164 30.34 -7.55 21.72
CA SER A 164 31.08 -8.48 22.59
C SER A 164 31.39 -7.73 23.89
N LYS A 165 30.53 -7.86 24.89
CA LYS A 165 30.95 -7.67 26.28
C LYS A 165 31.56 -9.01 26.71
N GLY A 166 32.89 -9.00 26.84
CA GLY A 166 33.63 -10.04 27.56
C GLY A 166 33.38 -9.98 29.05
#